data_AF-A0A2N5X047-F1
#
_entry.id   AF-A0A2N5X047-F1
#
_cell.length_a   1.000
_cell.length_b   1.000
_cell.length_c   1.000
_cell.angle_alpha   90.00
_cell.angle_beta   90.00
_cell.angle_gamma   90.00
#
_symmetry.space_group_name_H-M   'P 1'
#
loop_
_entity.id
_entity.type
_entity.pdbx_description
1 polymer ?
#
loop_
_entity_poly.entity_id
_entity_poly.type
_entity_poly.pdbx_seq_one_letter_code
_entity_poly.pdbx_strand_id
1 'polypeptide(L)'
;VKLIFRYLLRAYRNGDDMEARDAMATASFYAGMSFGVAGVGYVHAIAHQLGRLFGTPHGNANAMVFPEVLAAYGHSVFSRLAELARLVGIGAADDNDEILANKFIAAIVEMRSTMDMPLQIENFTPQKQDDVVRSAGAEAGNMYPVPRYLDASDLQSIVNGLVAV
;
A
#
# COMPACT_ATOMS: atom_id res chain seq x y z
N VAL A 1 -4.48 11.59 -2.54
CA VAL A 1 -5.50 10.52 -2.71
C VAL A 1 -6.52 10.85 -3.81
N LYS A 2 -7.32 11.93 -3.74
CA LYS A 2 -8.32 12.28 -4.79
C LYS A 2 -7.79 12.22 -6.23
N LEU A 3 -6.67 12.88 -6.49
CA LEU A 3 -6.06 12.92 -7.83
C LEU A 3 -5.64 11.52 -8.30
N ILE A 4 -5.04 10.71 -7.40
CA ILE A 4 -4.60 9.34 -7.72
C ILE A 4 -5.81 8.49 -8.16
N PHE A 5 -6.88 8.49 -7.37
CA PHE A 5 -8.09 7.71 -7.69
C PHE A 5 -8.75 8.13 -9.01
N ARG A 6 -8.65 9.42 -9.38
CA ARG A 6 -9.25 9.94 -10.60
C ARG A 6 -8.38 9.74 -11.85
N TYR A 7 -7.06 9.83 -11.71
CA TYR A 7 -6.15 10.01 -12.85
C TYR A 7 -5.11 8.91 -13.03
N LEU A 8 -4.79 8.09 -12.02
CA LEU A 8 -3.72 7.10 -12.14
C LEU A 8 -4.00 6.09 -13.26
N LEU A 9 -5.21 5.53 -13.32
CA LEU A 9 -5.56 4.55 -14.34
C LEU A 9 -5.66 5.16 -15.74
N ARG A 10 -6.02 6.46 -15.85
CA ARG A 10 -5.99 7.20 -17.11
C ARG A 10 -4.54 7.32 -17.61
N ALA A 11 -3.64 7.80 -16.75
CA ALA A 11 -2.22 7.96 -17.07
C ALA A 11 -1.53 6.62 -17.40
N TYR A 12 -1.96 5.53 -16.75
CA TYR A 12 -1.48 4.18 -17.04
C TYR A 12 -1.96 3.68 -18.42
N ARG A 13 -3.26 3.83 -18.73
CA ARG A 13 -3.85 3.35 -20.00
C ARG A 13 -3.46 4.20 -21.20
N ASN A 14 -3.28 5.50 -21.01
CA ASN A 14 -2.88 6.43 -22.05
C ASN A 14 -1.75 7.33 -21.54
N GLY A 15 -0.53 7.01 -21.94
CA GLY A 15 0.66 7.77 -21.57
C GLY A 15 0.68 9.21 -22.08
N ASP A 16 -0.13 9.55 -23.09
CA ASP A 16 -0.21 10.86 -23.72
C ASP A 16 -1.37 11.73 -23.16
N ASP A 17 -2.13 11.21 -22.19
CA ASP A 17 -3.13 11.99 -21.45
C ASP A 17 -2.42 13.01 -20.55
N MET A 18 -2.13 14.18 -21.11
CA MET A 18 -1.38 15.24 -20.43
C MET A 18 -2.09 15.80 -19.20
N GLU A 19 -3.43 15.81 -19.19
CA GLU A 19 -4.20 16.19 -18.01
C GLU A 19 -3.95 15.18 -16.87
N ALA A 20 -4.02 13.88 -17.17
CA ALA A 20 -3.77 12.84 -16.18
C ALA A 20 -2.32 12.83 -15.71
N ARG A 21 -1.36 13.08 -16.60
CA ARG A 21 0.08 13.21 -16.26
C ARG A 21 0.32 14.37 -15.30
N ASP A 22 -0.22 15.54 -15.60
CA ASP A 22 -0.07 16.74 -14.75
C ASP A 22 -0.73 16.54 -13.38
N ALA A 23 -1.94 15.96 -13.36
CA ALA A 23 -2.63 15.61 -12.12
C ALA A 23 -1.84 14.60 -11.28
N MET A 24 -1.19 13.61 -11.90
CA MET A 24 -0.37 12.62 -11.21
C MET A 24 0.97 13.20 -10.71
N ALA A 25 1.59 14.11 -11.47
CA ALA A 25 2.77 14.84 -11.00
C ALA A 25 2.43 15.68 -9.76
N THR A 26 1.31 16.40 -9.80
CA THR A 26 0.77 17.17 -8.66
C THR A 26 0.46 16.26 -7.47
N ALA A 27 -0.17 15.10 -7.72
CA ALA A 27 -0.47 14.14 -6.67
C ALA A 27 0.79 13.59 -5.99
N SER A 28 1.83 13.28 -6.78
CA SER A 28 3.12 12.80 -6.29
C SER A 28 3.82 13.86 -5.44
N PHE A 29 3.81 15.13 -5.89
CA PHE A 29 4.36 16.24 -5.13
C PHE A 29 3.69 16.39 -3.75
N TYR A 30 2.35 16.40 -3.70
CA TYR A 30 1.63 16.48 -2.42
C TYR A 30 1.86 15.26 -1.53
N ALA A 31 1.97 14.06 -2.11
CA ALA A 31 2.33 12.87 -1.34
C ALA A 31 3.73 13.03 -0.70
N GLY A 32 4.71 13.51 -1.48
CA GLY A 32 6.07 13.79 -1.00
C GLY A 32 6.12 14.83 0.11
N MET A 33 5.35 15.92 -0.01
CA MET A 33 5.22 16.90 1.07
C MET A 33 4.63 16.29 2.35
N SER A 34 3.66 15.39 2.21
CA SER A 34 3.00 14.76 3.35
C SER A 34 3.93 13.78 4.06
N PHE A 35 4.44 12.75 3.38
CA PHE A 35 5.30 11.76 4.05
C PHE A 35 6.70 12.30 4.35
N GLY A 36 7.15 13.38 3.68
CA GLY A 36 8.40 14.06 4.01
C GLY A 36 8.40 14.67 5.42
N VAL A 37 7.23 14.97 5.97
CA VAL A 37 7.04 15.41 7.36
C VAL A 37 6.56 14.26 8.24
N ALA A 38 5.55 13.52 7.77
CA ALA A 38 4.85 12.52 8.57
C ALA A 38 5.54 11.15 8.60
N GLY A 39 6.57 10.91 7.81
CA GLY A 39 7.20 9.60 7.65
C GLY A 39 6.34 8.60 6.87
N VAL A 40 6.84 7.36 6.82
CA VAL A 40 6.19 6.21 6.17
C VAL A 40 5.98 5.08 7.19
N GLY A 41 5.51 3.91 6.75
CA GLY A 41 5.16 2.78 7.62
C GLY A 41 5.59 1.42 7.08
N TYR A 42 4.96 0.36 7.58
CA TYR A 42 5.32 -1.03 7.28
C TYR A 42 5.26 -1.40 5.79
N VAL A 43 4.46 -0.70 4.98
CA VAL A 43 4.47 -0.85 3.51
C VAL A 43 5.88 -0.63 2.96
N HIS A 44 6.53 0.47 3.35
CA HIS A 44 7.88 0.79 2.87
C HIS A 44 8.92 -0.15 3.49
N ALA A 45 8.79 -0.47 4.78
CA ALA A 45 9.72 -1.38 5.45
C ALA A 45 9.79 -2.74 4.76
N ILE A 46 8.64 -3.32 4.41
CA ILE A 46 8.58 -4.59 3.66
C ILE A 46 9.09 -4.37 2.23
N ALA A 47 8.64 -3.31 1.54
CA ALA A 47 9.03 -3.03 0.16
C ALA A 47 10.55 -2.83 -0.02
N HIS A 48 11.25 -2.23 0.95
CA HIS A 48 12.71 -2.10 0.93
C HIS A 48 13.40 -3.47 0.96
N GLN A 49 12.89 -4.42 1.75
CA GLN A 49 13.44 -5.77 1.79
C GLN A 49 13.18 -6.54 0.49
N LEU A 50 11.99 -6.36 -0.11
CA LEU A 50 11.68 -6.96 -1.41
C LEU A 50 12.62 -6.44 -2.51
N GLY A 51 12.86 -5.12 -2.54
CA GLY A 51 13.83 -4.51 -3.46
C GLY A 51 15.25 -5.03 -3.23
N ARG A 52 15.68 -5.14 -1.97
CA ARG A 52 17.03 -5.61 -1.61
C ARG A 52 17.26 -7.08 -1.98
N LEU A 53 16.29 -7.96 -1.70
CA LEU A 53 16.47 -9.42 -1.82
C LEU A 53 16.14 -9.96 -3.21
N PHE A 54 15.26 -9.27 -3.96
CA PHE A 54 14.72 -9.77 -5.23
C PHE A 54 14.89 -8.78 -6.39
N GLY A 55 15.38 -7.56 -6.15
CA GLY A 55 15.48 -6.54 -7.19
C GLY A 55 14.12 -5.99 -7.64
N THR A 56 13.05 -6.22 -6.86
CA THR A 56 11.70 -5.75 -7.19
C THR A 56 11.68 -4.21 -7.26
N PRO A 57 11.17 -3.60 -8.36
CA PRO A 57 11.04 -2.16 -8.46
C PRO A 57 10.24 -1.59 -7.29
N HIS A 58 10.74 -0.50 -6.67
CA HIS A 58 10.20 -0.01 -5.39
C HIS A 58 8.70 0.29 -5.41
N GLY A 59 8.18 0.93 -6.47
CA GLY A 59 6.74 1.18 -6.60
C GLY A 59 5.91 -0.11 -6.69
N ASN A 60 6.44 -1.13 -7.37
CA ASN A 60 5.81 -2.43 -7.49
C ASN A 60 5.83 -3.18 -6.14
N ALA A 61 6.96 -3.17 -5.45
CA ALA A 61 7.09 -3.76 -4.11
C ALA A 61 6.13 -3.13 -3.10
N ASN A 62 5.93 -1.80 -3.13
CA ASN A 62 4.90 -1.15 -2.32
C ASN A 62 3.49 -1.62 -2.71
N ALA A 63 3.16 -1.64 -4.00
CA ALA A 63 1.84 -2.06 -4.47
C ALA A 63 1.49 -3.51 -4.09
N MET A 64 2.48 -4.41 -4.08
CA MET A 64 2.32 -5.82 -3.68
C MET A 64 1.78 -5.99 -2.26
N VAL A 65 2.21 -5.15 -1.31
CA VAL A 65 1.91 -5.33 0.13
C VAL A 65 0.94 -4.30 0.70
N PHE A 66 0.62 -3.27 -0.06
CA PHE A 66 -0.09 -2.11 0.44
C PHE A 66 -1.46 -2.45 1.06
N PRO A 67 -2.40 -3.13 0.36
CA PRO A 67 -3.69 -3.45 0.94
C PRO A 67 -3.59 -4.43 2.12
N GLU A 68 -2.63 -5.35 2.09
CA GLU A 68 -2.41 -6.35 3.15
C GLU A 68 -1.93 -5.67 4.46
N VAL A 69 -1.02 -4.69 4.36
CA VAL A 69 -0.60 -3.88 5.52
C VAL A 69 -1.74 -3.03 6.07
N LEU A 70 -2.55 -2.41 5.20
CA LEU A 70 -3.72 -1.64 5.64
C LEU A 70 -4.74 -2.51 6.38
N ALA A 71 -4.99 -3.72 5.88
CA ALA A 71 -5.87 -4.69 6.53
C ALA A 71 -5.32 -5.12 7.90
N ALA A 72 -4.01 -5.37 8.01
CA ALA A 72 -3.37 -5.76 9.27
C ALA A 72 -3.48 -4.71 10.38
N TYR A 73 -3.60 -3.42 10.04
CA TYR A 73 -3.84 -2.37 11.05
C TYR A 73 -5.24 -2.47 11.70
N GLY A 74 -6.22 -3.08 11.03
CA GLY A 74 -7.57 -3.28 11.55
C GLY A 74 -8.22 -1.99 12.09
N HIS A 75 -8.90 -2.10 13.24
CA HIS A 75 -9.63 -0.99 13.87
C HIS A 75 -8.82 0.30 14.04
N SER A 76 -7.49 0.22 14.16
CA SER A 76 -6.63 1.40 14.37
C SER A 76 -6.62 2.39 13.20
N VAL A 77 -7.04 1.98 12.00
CA VAL A 77 -7.08 2.82 10.80
C VAL A 77 -8.46 3.03 10.22
N PHE A 78 -9.50 2.34 10.71
CA PHE A 78 -10.83 2.35 10.08
C PHE A 78 -11.40 3.74 9.89
N SER A 79 -11.36 4.59 10.93
CA SER A 79 -11.89 5.96 10.80
C SER A 79 -11.14 6.80 9.75
N ARG A 80 -9.81 6.68 9.70
CA ARG A 80 -8.98 7.40 8.70
C ARG A 80 -9.21 6.88 7.29
N LEU A 81 -9.32 5.56 7.11
CA LEU A 81 -9.60 4.97 5.80
C LEU A 81 -11.04 5.28 5.35
N ALA A 82 -12.00 5.34 6.28
CA ALA A 82 -13.36 5.75 5.99
C ALA A 82 -13.46 7.20 5.53
N GLU A 83 -12.68 8.11 6.14
CA GLU A 83 -12.55 9.49 5.66
C GLU A 83 -12.02 9.51 4.22
N LEU A 84 -10.97 8.73 3.92
CA LEU A 84 -10.43 8.62 2.56
C LEU A 84 -11.44 8.02 1.58
N ALA A 85 -12.24 7.03 1.99
CA ALA A 85 -13.30 6.42 1.20
C ALA A 85 -14.33 7.46 0.77
N ARG A 86 -14.88 8.20 1.75
CA ARG A 86 -15.84 9.30 1.49
C ARG A 86 -15.21 10.36 0.60
N LEU A 87 -13.94 10.69 0.83
CA LEU A 87 -13.20 11.71 0.07
C LEU A 87 -13.11 11.39 -1.43
N VAL A 88 -13.08 10.12 -1.79
CA VAL A 88 -13.02 9.65 -3.19
C VAL A 88 -14.35 9.09 -3.70
N GLY A 89 -15.43 9.22 -2.94
CA GLY A 89 -16.77 8.80 -3.35
C GLY A 89 -17.01 7.29 -3.29
N ILE A 90 -16.31 6.58 -2.41
CA ILE A 90 -16.51 5.15 -2.16
C ILE A 90 -17.47 4.97 -0.97
N GLY A 91 -18.47 4.10 -1.16
CA GLY A 91 -19.42 3.69 -0.12
C GLY A 91 -20.79 4.40 -0.18
N ALA A 92 -21.70 3.95 0.68
CA ALA A 92 -23.02 4.51 0.89
C ALA A 92 -23.02 5.47 2.10
N ALA A 93 -24.05 6.32 2.19
CA ALA A 93 -24.14 7.34 3.23
C ALA A 93 -24.28 6.77 4.66
N ASP A 94 -24.83 5.56 4.78
CA ASP A 94 -25.10 4.84 6.02
C ASP A 94 -24.06 3.76 6.36
N ASP A 95 -23.05 3.56 5.51
CA ASP A 95 -21.94 2.67 5.82
C ASP A 95 -21.18 3.20 7.05
N ASN A 96 -20.87 2.29 7.99
CA ASN A 96 -20.01 2.60 9.12
C ASN A 96 -18.52 2.65 8.69
N ASP A 97 -17.65 3.11 9.60
CA ASP A 97 -16.23 3.31 9.31
C ASP A 97 -15.49 2.00 8.94
N GLU A 98 -15.86 0.86 9.52
CA GLU A 98 -15.27 -0.45 9.17
C GLU A 98 -15.63 -0.84 7.73
N ILE A 99 -16.90 -0.73 7.36
CA ILE A 99 -17.37 -1.04 6.00
C ILE A 99 -16.68 -0.13 4.99
N LEU A 100 -16.60 1.18 5.27
CA LEU A 100 -15.94 2.14 4.38
C LEU A 100 -14.43 1.89 4.26
N ALA A 101 -13.76 1.57 5.36
CA ALA A 101 -12.34 1.22 5.35
C ALA A 101 -12.08 -0.02 4.48
N ASN A 102 -12.88 -1.07 4.65
CA ASN A 102 -12.76 -2.29 3.85
C ASN A 102 -13.08 -2.04 2.37
N LYS A 103 -14.09 -1.22 2.05
CA LYS A 103 -14.37 -0.79 0.66
C LYS A 103 -13.22 0.00 0.05
N PHE A 104 -12.56 0.86 0.82
CA PHE A 104 -11.38 1.60 0.36
C PHE A 104 -10.19 0.69 0.07
N ILE A 105 -9.92 -0.28 0.95
CA ILE A 105 -8.88 -1.30 0.72
C ILE A 105 -9.22 -2.12 -0.53
N ALA A 106 -10.47 -2.54 -0.70
CA ALA A 106 -10.93 -3.27 -1.88
C ALA A 106 -10.72 -2.47 -3.18
N ALA A 107 -10.98 -1.16 -3.18
CA ALA A 107 -10.73 -0.31 -4.34
C ALA A 107 -9.24 -0.18 -4.68
N ILE A 108 -8.35 -0.23 -3.68
CA ILE A 108 -6.90 -0.31 -3.90
C ILE A 108 -6.53 -1.65 -4.55
N VAL A 109 -7.11 -2.77 -4.09
CA VAL A 109 -6.90 -4.10 -4.68
C VAL A 109 -7.40 -4.15 -6.13
N GLU A 110 -8.55 -3.56 -6.42
CA GLU A 110 -9.10 -3.47 -7.78
C GLU A 110 -8.19 -2.63 -8.69
N MET A 111 -7.74 -1.47 -8.22
CA MET A 111 -6.82 -0.61 -8.96
C MET A 111 -5.51 -1.34 -9.26
N ARG A 112 -4.94 -2.01 -8.26
CA ARG A 112 -3.73 -2.85 -8.38
C ARG A 112 -3.91 -3.94 -9.44
N SER A 113 -5.03 -4.67 -9.38
CA SER A 113 -5.34 -5.76 -10.33
C SER A 113 -5.56 -5.25 -11.75
N THR A 114 -6.07 -4.02 -11.90
CA THR A 114 -6.34 -3.42 -13.22
C THR A 114 -5.07 -2.99 -13.94
N MET A 115 -3.96 -2.75 -13.22
CA MET A 115 -2.72 -2.17 -13.75
C MET A 115 -1.71 -3.21 -14.27
N ASP A 116 -2.10 -4.47 -14.47
CA ASP A 116 -1.28 -5.57 -15.01
C ASP A 116 0.18 -5.58 -14.48
N MET A 117 0.33 -5.33 -13.17
CA MET A 117 1.63 -5.26 -12.52
C MET A 117 2.06 -6.69 -12.14
N PRO A 118 3.36 -7.03 -12.21
CA PRO A 118 3.83 -8.31 -11.70
C PRO A 118 3.77 -8.27 -10.16
N LEU A 119 2.75 -8.90 -9.57
CA LEU A 119 2.50 -8.88 -8.11
C LEU A 119 3.03 -10.10 -7.37
N GLN A 120 3.89 -10.89 -8.03
CA GLN A 120 4.45 -12.12 -7.47
C GLN A 120 5.96 -12.02 -7.33
N ILE A 121 6.51 -12.77 -6.37
CA ILE A 121 7.94 -12.86 -6.09
C ILE A 121 8.44 -14.26 -6.45
N GLU A 122 9.32 -14.32 -7.44
CA GLU A 122 9.98 -15.58 -7.79
C GLU A 122 10.97 -16.01 -6.70
N ASN A 123 11.08 -17.32 -6.49
CA ASN A 123 12.02 -17.91 -5.52
C ASN A 123 11.83 -17.39 -4.09
N PHE A 124 10.58 -17.15 -3.65
CA PHE A 124 10.27 -16.66 -2.31
C PHE A 124 10.21 -17.79 -1.26
N THR A 125 11.35 -18.44 -1.04
CA THR A 125 11.50 -19.56 -0.09
C THR A 125 11.20 -19.16 1.36
N PRO A 126 10.81 -20.08 2.26
CA PRO A 126 10.57 -19.79 3.67
C PRO A 126 11.69 -19.00 4.35
N GLN A 127 12.96 -19.37 4.13
CA GLN A 127 14.11 -18.62 4.68
C GLN A 127 14.13 -17.14 4.28
N LYS A 128 13.78 -16.83 3.02
CA LYS A 128 13.71 -15.44 2.55
C LYS A 128 12.49 -14.71 3.11
N GLN A 129 11.39 -15.40 3.37
CA GLN A 129 10.23 -14.83 4.07
C GLN A 129 10.63 -14.42 5.49
N ASP A 130 11.31 -15.30 6.22
CA ASP A 130 11.84 -15.02 7.56
C ASP A 130 12.82 -13.84 7.55
N ASP A 131 13.66 -13.74 6.52
CA ASP A 131 14.57 -12.62 6.34
C ASP A 131 13.82 -11.29 6.11
N VAL A 132 12.77 -11.29 5.29
CA VAL A 132 11.92 -10.11 5.08
C VAL A 132 11.23 -9.70 6.38
N VAL A 133 10.62 -10.64 7.10
CA VAL A 133 9.92 -10.36 8.38
C VAL A 133 10.88 -9.75 9.39
N ARG A 134 12.04 -10.39 9.60
CA ARG A 134 13.05 -9.92 10.54
C ARG A 134 13.57 -8.53 10.19
N SER A 135 13.94 -8.31 8.93
CA SER A 135 14.53 -7.04 8.50
C SER A 135 13.51 -5.90 8.43
N ALA A 136 12.28 -6.15 7.97
CA ALA A 136 11.22 -5.16 7.97
C ALA A 136 10.79 -4.78 9.40
N GLY A 137 10.71 -5.76 10.31
CA GLY A 137 10.44 -5.51 11.72
C GLY A 137 11.55 -4.69 12.39
N ALA A 138 12.82 -4.97 12.08
CA ALA A 138 13.95 -4.20 12.59
C ALA A 138 13.99 -2.76 12.03
N GLU A 139 13.63 -2.58 10.75
CA GLU A 139 13.59 -1.26 10.11
C GLU A 139 12.46 -0.38 10.66
N ALA A 140 11.24 -0.90 10.70
CA ALA A 140 10.10 -0.15 11.22
C ALA A 140 10.26 0.09 12.73
N GLY A 141 10.62 -0.96 13.47
CA GLY A 141 10.92 -0.96 14.90
C GLY A 141 9.97 -0.05 15.69
N ASN A 142 10.55 0.84 16.49
CA ASN A 142 9.85 1.94 17.17
C ASN A 142 10.14 3.31 16.52
N MET A 143 10.60 3.31 15.27
CA MET A 143 11.02 4.53 14.56
C MET A 143 9.95 5.04 13.61
N TYR A 144 9.20 4.14 12.97
CA TYR A 144 8.18 4.57 12.01
C TYR A 144 6.92 5.07 12.73
N PRO A 145 6.37 6.23 12.31
CA PRO A 145 5.15 6.80 12.87
C PRO A 145 3.91 6.06 12.35
N VAL A 146 3.70 4.84 12.86
CA VAL A 146 2.62 3.95 12.44
C VAL A 146 1.40 4.05 13.37
N PRO A 147 0.17 3.76 12.86
CA PRO A 147 -1.05 3.73 13.70
C PRO A 147 -1.02 2.67 14.80
N ARG A 148 -0.33 1.55 14.54
CA ARG A 148 -0.13 0.42 15.45
C ARG A 148 1.20 -0.25 15.08
N TYR A 149 1.99 -0.66 16.06
CA TYR A 149 3.17 -1.49 15.78
C TYR A 149 2.72 -2.92 15.45
N LEU A 150 3.22 -3.44 14.34
CA LEU A 150 2.97 -4.82 13.89
C LEU A 150 4.03 -5.72 14.51
N ASP A 151 3.60 -6.85 15.07
CA ASP A 151 4.52 -7.85 15.61
C ASP A 151 5.02 -8.81 14.51
N ALA A 152 5.89 -9.75 14.89
CA ALA A 152 6.41 -10.74 13.94
C ALA A 152 5.31 -11.60 13.31
N SER A 153 4.22 -11.88 14.03
CA SER A 153 3.10 -12.68 13.52
C SER A 153 2.25 -11.90 12.51
N ASP A 154 2.02 -10.61 12.77
CA ASP A 154 1.39 -9.69 11.81
C ASP A 154 2.20 -9.65 10.51
N LEU A 155 3.51 -9.43 10.62
CA LEU A 155 4.41 -9.34 9.47
C LEU A 155 4.51 -10.66 8.70
N GLN A 156 4.59 -11.79 9.40
CA GLN A 156 4.58 -13.12 8.78
C GLN A 156 3.29 -13.35 7.99
N SER A 157 2.14 -12.96 8.54
CA SER A 157 0.86 -13.11 7.86
C SER A 157 0.79 -12.30 6.56
N ILE A 158 1.30 -11.06 6.58
CA ILE A 158 1.40 -10.21 5.39
C ILE A 158 2.34 -10.84 4.35
N VAL A 159 3.53 -11.28 4.77
CA VAL A 159 4.55 -11.86 3.88
C VAL A 159 4.08 -13.18 3.27
N ASN A 160 3.39 -14.02 4.04
CA ASN A 160 2.81 -15.27 3.53
C ASN A 160 1.77 -15.02 2.43
N GLY A 161 1.06 -13.90 2.49
CA GLY A 161 0.09 -13.50 1.46
C GLY A 161 0.71 -13.18 0.09
N LEU A 162 2.04 -13.01 0.01
CA LEU A 162 2.77 -12.76 -1.24
C LEU A 162 3.23 -14.05 -1.95
N VAL A 163 3.03 -15.22 -1.33
CA VAL A 163 3.37 -16.50 -1.96
C VAL A 163 2.35 -16.78 -3.07
N ALA A 164 2.83 -17.15 -4.25
CA ALA A 164 1.98 -17.53 -5.37
C ALA A 164 1.05 -18.69 -4.98
N VAL A 165 -0.26 -18.53 -5.20
CA VAL A 165 -1.24 -19.62 -5.23
C VAL A 165 -1.24 -20.23 -6.62
#